data_AF-A0A933UQL3-F1
#
_entry.id   AF-A0A933UQL3-F1
#
_cell.length_a   1.000
_cell.length_b   1.000
_cell.length_c   1.000
_cell.angle_alpha   90.00
_cell.angle_beta   90.00
_cell.angle_gamma   90.00
#
_symmetry.space_group_name_H-M   'P 1'
#
loop_
_entity.id
_entity.type
_entity.pdbx_description
1 polymer ?
#
loop_
_entity_poly.entity_id
_entity_poly.type
_entity_poly.pdbx_seq_one_letter_code
_entity_poly.pdbx_strand_id
1 'polypeptide(L)'
;MTPTVQLGLPDLLALVERANLAPSPHNVQPWRWTVRDGGAELELACDDARALPVSDPGGREAVMACGAALLTFRVAAAREQLGVDVEPLPDPAHPDVLARVRLADHPVDAEFAVLDAAVPVRRTWHGPMRAEPVPEPLRDRLAAEAGTEGARLVEIPAGARDAVARLVAGADTERGLDGRWRA
;
A
#
# COMPACT_ATOMS: atom_id res chain seq x y z
N MET A 1 -4.13 7.42 -27.04
CA MET A 1 -3.00 7.39 -26.09
C MET A 1 -3.04 8.69 -25.33
N THR A 2 -3.26 8.64 -24.02
CA THR A 2 -3.14 9.82 -23.15
C THR A 2 -1.66 10.25 -23.15
N PRO A 3 -1.35 11.55 -23.31
CA PRO A 3 0.04 11.98 -23.29
C PRO A 3 0.66 11.72 -21.90
N THR A 4 1.82 11.07 -21.90
CA THR A 4 2.64 10.88 -20.70
C THR A 4 3.21 12.23 -20.28
N VAL A 5 3.09 12.55 -18.99
CA VAL A 5 3.71 13.73 -18.39
C VAL A 5 5.10 13.36 -17.91
N GLN A 6 6.09 14.16 -18.31
CA GLN A 6 7.46 14.00 -17.82
C GLN A 6 7.72 15.06 -16.75
N LEU A 7 8.05 14.61 -15.54
CA LEU A 7 8.43 15.48 -14.43
C LEU A 7 9.95 15.54 -14.25
N GLY A 8 10.42 16.63 -13.66
CA GLY A 8 11.79 16.73 -13.18
C GLY A 8 12.03 15.79 -12.00
N LEU A 9 13.29 15.38 -11.79
CA LEU A 9 13.67 14.54 -10.65
C LEU A 9 13.19 15.11 -9.29
N PRO A 10 13.26 16.42 -9.00
CA PRO A 10 12.76 16.96 -7.73
C PRO A 10 11.27 16.69 -7.49
N ASP A 11 10.43 16.85 -8.52
CA ASP A 11 8.99 16.64 -8.39
C ASP A 11 8.67 15.14 -8.24
N LEU A 12 9.37 14.28 -8.99
CA LEU A 12 9.27 12.82 -8.82
C LEU A 12 9.66 12.37 -7.42
N LEU A 13 10.73 12.95 -6.86
CA LEU A 13 11.17 12.66 -5.50
C LEU A 13 10.11 13.07 -4.48
N ALA A 14 9.44 14.22 -4.65
CA ALA A 14 8.37 14.63 -3.74
C ALA A 14 7.19 13.64 -3.73
N LEU A 15 6.82 13.10 -4.89
CA LEU A 15 5.78 12.05 -4.98
C LEU A 15 6.22 10.75 -4.30
N VAL A 16 7.49 10.35 -4.47
CA VAL A 16 8.05 9.16 -3.81
C VAL A 16 8.19 9.36 -2.30
N GLU A 17 8.56 10.55 -1.84
CA GLU A 17 8.61 10.90 -0.41
C GLU A 17 7.24 10.77 0.24
N ARG A 18 6.16 11.15 -0.47
CA ARG A 18 4.80 10.85 -0.03
C ARG A 18 4.52 9.36 0.03
N ALA A 19 4.88 8.61 -1.01
CA ALA A 19 4.71 7.15 -1.06
C ALA A 19 5.38 6.45 0.14
N ASN A 20 6.52 6.96 0.61
CA ASN A 20 7.26 6.42 1.76
C ASN A 20 6.51 6.51 3.10
N LEU A 21 5.42 7.28 3.18
CA LEU A 21 4.56 7.35 4.39
C LEU A 21 3.55 6.20 4.47
N ALA A 22 3.49 5.35 3.44
CA ALA A 22 2.69 4.14 3.44
C ALA A 22 3.06 3.19 4.60
N PRO A 23 2.10 2.44 5.14
CA PRO A 23 2.39 1.43 6.15
C PRO A 23 3.12 0.23 5.54
N SER A 24 4.01 -0.40 6.32
CA SER A 24 4.64 -1.67 5.98
C SER A 24 4.83 -2.55 7.22
N PRO A 25 4.89 -3.89 7.09
CA PRO A 25 5.22 -4.80 8.18
C PRO A 25 6.52 -4.38 8.85
N HIS A 26 6.53 -4.31 10.18
CA HIS A 26 7.67 -3.85 10.98
C HIS A 26 8.31 -2.52 10.52
N ASN A 27 7.56 -1.72 9.75
CA ASN A 27 8.03 -0.50 9.12
C ASN A 27 9.31 -0.66 8.24
N VAL A 28 9.52 -1.84 7.65
CA VAL A 28 10.74 -2.12 6.87
C VAL A 28 10.82 -1.38 5.54
N GLN A 29 9.67 -0.90 5.04
CA GLN A 29 9.54 -0.11 3.81
C GLN A 29 10.18 -0.82 2.59
N PRO A 30 9.67 -2.00 2.19
CA PRO A 30 10.35 -2.92 1.27
C PRO A 30 10.19 -2.54 -0.20
N TRP A 31 9.99 -1.26 -0.52
CA TRP A 31 9.80 -0.78 -1.88
C TRP A 31 11.06 -0.10 -2.41
N ARG A 32 11.37 -0.35 -3.68
CA ARG A 32 12.42 0.32 -4.44
C ARG A 32 11.81 0.99 -5.66
N TRP A 33 11.94 2.31 -5.72
CA TRP A 33 11.53 3.11 -6.88
C TRP A 33 12.73 3.33 -7.80
N THR A 34 12.55 3.14 -9.10
CA THR A 34 13.58 3.42 -10.11
C THR A 34 12.99 4.29 -11.19
N VAL A 35 13.60 5.45 -11.44
CA VAL A 35 13.21 6.34 -12.53
C VAL A 35 13.81 5.83 -13.84
N ARG A 36 12.97 5.69 -14.86
CA ARG A 36 13.32 5.27 -16.22
C ARG A 36 13.06 6.40 -17.21
N ASP A 37 13.64 6.27 -18.40
CA ASP A 37 13.36 7.13 -19.56
C ASP A 37 13.38 8.64 -19.25
N GLY A 38 14.39 9.08 -18.48
CA GLY A 38 14.58 10.50 -18.16
C GLY A 38 13.46 11.13 -17.33
N GLY A 39 12.66 10.33 -16.61
CA GLY A 39 11.55 10.81 -15.77
C GLY A 39 10.16 10.54 -16.33
N ALA A 40 10.04 9.90 -17.49
CA ALA A 40 8.75 9.57 -18.10
C ALA A 40 8.09 8.34 -17.45
N GLU A 41 8.87 7.50 -16.76
CA GLU A 41 8.40 6.24 -16.19
C GLU A 41 9.08 5.96 -14.85
N LEU A 42 8.34 5.31 -13.93
CA LEU A 42 8.89 4.76 -12.70
C LEU A 42 8.60 3.26 -12.62
N GLU A 43 9.56 2.50 -12.13
CA GLU A 43 9.36 1.12 -11.73
C GLU A 43 9.31 1.03 -10.20
N LEU A 44 8.32 0.30 -9.70
CA LEU A 44 8.21 -0.08 -8.30
C LEU A 44 8.55 -1.57 -8.19
N ALA A 45 9.60 -1.88 -7.45
CA ALA A 45 10.04 -3.23 -7.18
C ALA A 45 10.04 -3.55 -5.68
N CYS A 46 9.95 -4.83 -5.34
CA CYS A 46 10.23 -5.31 -3.99
C CYS A 46 11.74 -5.27 -3.72
N ASP A 47 12.14 -4.76 -2.56
CA ASP A 47 13.54 -4.70 -2.12
C ASP A 47 13.87 -5.90 -1.23
N ASP A 48 14.48 -6.93 -1.81
CA ASP A 48 14.89 -8.14 -1.10
C ASP A 48 15.86 -7.87 0.05
N ALA A 49 16.61 -6.76 0.02
CA ALA A 49 17.47 -6.35 1.13
C ALA A 49 16.68 -6.00 2.40
N ARG A 50 15.36 -5.79 2.27
CA ARG A 50 14.41 -5.47 3.34
C ARG A 50 13.43 -6.61 3.59
N ALA A 51 13.69 -7.78 3.03
CA ALA A 51 12.86 -8.95 3.22
C ALA A 51 12.81 -9.38 4.70
N LEU A 52 11.70 -10.00 5.06
CA LEU A 52 11.45 -10.51 6.40
C LEU A 52 11.39 -12.05 6.35
N PRO A 53 12.52 -12.76 6.23
CA PRO A 53 12.53 -14.19 5.92
C PRO A 53 11.86 -15.07 6.99
N VAL A 54 11.76 -14.56 8.23
CA VAL A 54 11.09 -15.26 9.33
C VAL A 54 9.60 -14.93 9.37
N SER A 55 9.23 -13.64 9.29
CA SER A 55 7.85 -13.21 9.48
C SER A 55 7.00 -13.16 8.21
N ASP A 56 7.64 -13.02 7.06
CA ASP A 56 7.04 -13.06 5.72
C ASP A 56 7.90 -13.88 4.75
N PRO A 57 8.04 -15.21 4.97
CA PRO A 57 8.90 -16.07 4.15
C PRO A 57 8.48 -16.14 2.68
N GLY A 58 7.22 -15.84 2.37
CA GLY A 58 6.69 -15.81 1.01
C GLY A 58 6.69 -14.44 0.36
N GLY A 59 7.16 -13.39 1.05
CA GLY A 59 7.18 -12.01 0.54
C GLY A 59 5.79 -11.40 0.30
N ARG A 60 4.72 -12.03 0.80
CA ARG A 60 3.35 -11.61 0.51
C ARG A 60 3.05 -10.27 1.18
N GLU A 61 3.51 -10.09 2.41
CA GLU A 61 3.33 -8.84 3.14
C GLU A 61 4.19 -7.72 2.57
N ALA A 62 5.39 -8.03 2.08
CA ALA A 62 6.23 -7.09 1.35
C ALA A 62 5.57 -6.60 0.05
N VAL A 63 4.96 -7.49 -0.74
CA VAL A 63 4.19 -7.14 -1.94
C VAL A 63 2.98 -6.26 -1.58
N MET A 64 2.22 -6.60 -0.53
CA MET A 64 1.11 -5.77 -0.06
C MET A 64 1.57 -4.38 0.39
N ALA A 65 2.74 -4.28 1.05
CA ALA A 65 3.32 -3.01 1.45
C ALA A 65 3.72 -2.15 0.24
N CYS A 66 4.27 -2.76 -0.82
CA CYS A 66 4.54 -2.06 -2.07
C CYS A 66 3.24 -1.56 -2.73
N GLY A 67 2.16 -2.35 -2.70
CA GLY A 67 0.84 -1.90 -3.14
C GLY A 67 0.33 -0.68 -2.36
N ALA A 68 0.55 -0.66 -1.04
CA ALA A 68 0.20 0.50 -0.21
C ALA A 68 1.03 1.75 -0.56
N ALA A 69 2.33 1.58 -0.85
CA ALA A 69 3.19 2.66 -1.34
C ALA A 69 2.73 3.17 -2.71
N LEU A 70 2.35 2.28 -3.63
CA LEU A 70 1.81 2.63 -4.95
C LEU A 70 0.50 3.42 -4.85
N LEU A 71 -0.43 2.99 -3.99
CA LEU A 71 -1.68 3.72 -3.76
C LEU A 71 -1.40 5.12 -3.19
N THR A 72 -0.44 5.22 -2.25
CA THR A 72 -0.04 6.49 -1.65
C THR A 72 0.63 7.42 -2.68
N PHE A 73 1.44 6.87 -3.58
CA PHE A 73 1.98 7.58 -4.73
C PHE A 73 0.86 8.12 -5.64
N ARG A 74 -0.13 7.29 -5.99
CA ARG A 74 -1.29 7.69 -6.80
C ARG A 74 -2.06 8.84 -6.14
N VAL A 75 -2.26 8.80 -4.82
CA VAL A 75 -2.90 9.90 -4.06
C VAL A 75 -2.10 11.20 -4.16
N ALA A 76 -0.78 11.13 -3.99
CA ALA A 76 0.09 12.30 -4.10
C ALA A 76 0.09 12.90 -5.52
N ALA A 77 0.15 12.04 -6.56
CA ALA A 77 0.04 12.48 -7.95
C ALA A 77 -1.32 13.13 -8.23
N ALA A 78 -2.42 12.55 -7.73
CA ALA A 78 -3.75 13.11 -7.89
C ALA A 78 -3.91 14.48 -7.22
N ARG A 79 -3.23 14.70 -6.08
CA ARG A 79 -3.18 16.02 -5.42
C ARG A 79 -2.51 17.08 -6.30
N GLU A 80 -1.56 16.70 -7.14
CA GLU A 80 -0.91 17.54 -8.15
C GLU A 80 -1.65 17.56 -9.50
N GLN A 81 -2.88 17.03 -9.55
CA GLN A 81 -3.71 16.92 -10.77
C GLN A 81 -3.10 16.05 -11.87
N LEU A 82 -2.27 15.07 -11.49
CA LEU A 82 -1.64 14.13 -12.41
C LEU A 82 -2.34 12.77 -12.36
N GLY A 83 -2.80 12.31 -13.52
CA GLY A 83 -3.23 10.93 -13.73
C GLY A 83 -2.06 9.95 -13.58
N VAL A 84 -2.37 8.70 -13.26
CA VAL A 84 -1.37 7.64 -13.07
C VAL A 84 -1.84 6.37 -13.76
N ASP A 85 -1.12 5.99 -14.82
CA ASP A 85 -1.26 4.70 -15.47
C ASP A 85 -0.34 3.68 -14.80
N VAL A 86 -0.91 2.54 -14.41
CA VAL A 86 -0.19 1.44 -13.74
C VAL A 86 -0.25 0.19 -14.60
N GLU A 87 0.92 -0.34 -14.95
CA GLU A 87 1.09 -1.65 -15.58
C GLU A 87 1.64 -2.63 -14.53
N PRO A 88 0.79 -3.50 -13.95
CA PRO A 88 1.22 -4.46 -12.93
C PRO A 88 2.01 -5.61 -13.55
N LEU A 89 3.05 -6.08 -12.84
CA LEU A 89 3.91 -7.19 -13.23
C LEU A 89 4.37 -7.10 -14.70
N PRO A 90 5.02 -5.98 -15.09
CA PRO A 90 5.29 -5.65 -16.48
C PRO A 90 6.30 -6.58 -17.16
N ASP A 91 7.14 -7.27 -16.39
CA ASP A 91 8.20 -8.13 -16.91
C ASP A 91 8.22 -9.49 -16.21
N PRO A 92 7.79 -10.58 -16.88
CA PRO A 92 7.85 -11.94 -16.35
C PRO A 92 9.27 -12.43 -16.03
N ALA A 93 10.31 -11.84 -16.64
CA ALA A 93 11.70 -12.18 -16.36
C ALA A 93 12.24 -11.50 -15.09
N HIS A 94 11.60 -10.42 -14.65
CA HIS A 94 11.94 -9.66 -13.45
C HIS A 94 10.71 -9.55 -12.52
N PRO A 95 10.29 -10.66 -11.90
CA PRO A 95 9.07 -10.71 -11.09
C PRO A 95 9.14 -9.85 -9.81
N ASP A 96 10.33 -9.36 -9.44
CA ASP A 96 10.50 -8.39 -8.36
C ASP A 96 9.97 -7.00 -8.74
N VAL A 97 9.88 -6.68 -10.05
CA VAL A 97 9.22 -5.46 -10.54
C VAL A 97 7.71 -5.65 -10.49
N LEU A 98 7.08 -5.03 -9.51
CA LEU A 98 5.67 -5.20 -9.21
C LEU A 98 4.77 -4.31 -10.06
N ALA A 99 5.25 -3.12 -10.40
CA ALA A 99 4.51 -2.17 -11.21
C ALA A 99 5.43 -1.26 -12.01
N ARG A 100 5.00 -0.94 -13.22
CA ARG A 100 5.49 0.18 -13.99
C ARG A 100 4.44 1.28 -13.97
N VAL A 101 4.88 2.51 -13.74
CA VAL A 101 4.05 3.66 -13.42
C VAL A 101 4.39 4.80 -14.38
N ARG A 102 3.37 5.37 -15.02
CA ARG A 102 3.50 6.52 -15.90
C ARG A 102 2.56 7.62 -15.44
N LEU A 103 3.07 8.84 -15.34
CA LEU A 103 2.24 10.01 -15.09
C LEU A 103 1.56 10.41 -16.39
N ALA A 104 0.30 10.79 -16.32
CA ALA A 104 -0.53 11.04 -17.48
C ALA A 104 -1.38 12.29 -17.31
N ASP A 105 -1.61 13.00 -18.40
CA ASP A 105 -2.49 14.17 -18.42
C ASP A 105 -3.94 13.73 -18.68
N HIS A 106 -4.55 13.12 -17.66
CA HIS A 106 -5.97 12.79 -17.66
C HIS A 106 -6.64 13.24 -16.36
N PRO A 107 -7.97 13.43 -16.35
CA PRO A 107 -8.70 13.81 -15.15
C PRO A 107 -8.44 12.85 -13.99
N VAL A 108 -8.33 13.41 -12.79
CA VAL A 108 -8.20 12.69 -11.52
C VAL A 108 -9.47 12.82 -10.69
N ASP A 109 -9.76 11.78 -9.92
CA ASP A 109 -10.87 11.79 -8.97
C ASP A 109 -10.54 12.78 -7.83
N ALA A 110 -11.42 13.78 -7.66
CA ALA A 110 -11.27 14.79 -6.62
C ALA A 110 -11.38 14.20 -5.21
N GLU A 111 -12.22 13.18 -4.99
CA GLU A 111 -12.30 12.53 -3.68
C GLU A 111 -11.00 11.79 -3.34
N PHE A 112 -10.38 11.17 -4.35
CA PHE A 112 -9.10 10.51 -4.20
C PHE A 112 -7.96 11.49 -3.90
N ALA A 113 -7.93 12.64 -4.58
CA ALA A 113 -6.93 13.69 -4.35
C ALA A 113 -7.00 14.29 -2.92
N VAL A 114 -8.20 14.37 -2.32
CA VAL A 114 -8.38 14.86 -0.93
C VAL A 114 -7.69 13.96 0.10
N LEU A 115 -7.44 12.69 -0.23
CA LEU A 115 -6.77 11.75 0.68
C LEU A 115 -5.31 12.11 0.99
N ASP A 116 -4.63 12.96 0.20
CA ASP A 116 -3.23 13.36 0.48
C ASP A 116 -3.11 14.01 1.87
N ALA A 117 -4.12 14.77 2.30
CA ALA A 117 -4.13 15.40 3.61
C ALA A 117 -4.14 14.38 4.78
N ALA A 118 -4.63 13.16 4.55
CA ALA A 118 -4.65 12.09 5.54
C ALA A 118 -3.32 11.33 5.62
N VAL A 119 -2.54 11.28 4.53
CA VAL A 119 -1.26 10.54 4.44
C VAL A 119 -0.28 10.91 5.57
N PRO A 120 0.05 12.20 5.83
CA PRO A 120 1.06 12.56 6.84
C PRO A 120 0.57 12.40 8.29
N VAL A 121 -0.74 12.30 8.52
CA VAL A 121 -1.33 12.21 9.87
C VAL A 121 -1.80 10.81 10.24
N ARG A 122 -1.91 9.89 9.27
CA ARG A 122 -2.24 8.48 9.52
C ARG A 122 -1.20 7.84 10.44
N ARG A 123 -1.68 7.10 11.45
CA ARG A 123 -0.83 6.33 12.38
C ARG A 123 -1.44 4.96 12.61
N THR A 124 -0.60 3.97 12.91
CA THR A 124 -1.07 2.66 13.36
C THR A 124 -1.34 2.72 14.87
N TRP A 125 -2.59 2.62 15.27
CA TRP A 125 -3.00 2.62 16.68
C TRP A 125 -3.12 1.18 17.19
N HIS A 126 -2.37 0.86 18.25
CA HIS A 126 -2.36 -0.48 18.87
C HIS A 126 -3.12 -0.51 20.20
N GLY A 127 -3.72 0.62 20.61
CA GLY A 127 -4.52 0.71 21.82
C GLY A 127 -5.98 0.32 21.59
N PRO A 128 -6.81 0.36 22.65
CA PRO A 128 -8.24 0.17 22.50
C PRO A 128 -8.83 1.23 21.57
N MET A 129 -9.73 0.79 20.67
CA MET A 129 -10.60 1.69 19.93
C MET A 129 -11.89 1.92 20.70
N ARG A 130 -12.63 2.97 20.35
CA ARG A 130 -13.93 3.22 20.95
C ARG A 130 -14.91 2.10 20.60
N ALA A 131 -15.89 1.87 21.46
CA ALA A 131 -16.87 0.80 21.30
C ALA A 131 -18.03 1.18 20.36
N GLU A 132 -18.07 2.43 19.87
CA GLU A 132 -19.13 2.85 18.97
C GLU A 132 -19.06 2.08 17.64
N PRO A 133 -20.20 1.57 17.14
CA PRO A 133 -20.23 0.91 15.85
C PRO A 133 -19.92 1.92 14.74
N VAL A 134 -19.12 1.48 13.76
CA VAL A 134 -18.90 2.24 12.52
C VAL A 134 -20.25 2.35 11.78
N PRO A 135 -20.72 3.55 11.42
CA PRO A 135 -22.00 3.73 10.73
C PRO A 135 -22.09 2.89 9.46
N GLU A 136 -23.21 2.22 9.23
CA GLU A 136 -23.45 1.36 8.05
C GLU A 136 -23.13 2.06 6.72
N PRO A 137 -23.56 3.32 6.47
CA PRO A 137 -23.21 4.00 5.22
C PRO A 137 -21.71 4.16 4.98
N LEU A 138 -20.92 4.30 6.06
CA LEU A 138 -19.47 4.37 5.95
C LEU A 138 -18.88 2.99 5.64
N ARG A 139 -19.42 1.92 6.23
CA ARG A 139 -18.95 0.55 5.95
C ARG A 139 -19.23 0.16 4.49
N ASP A 140 -20.42 0.48 3.98
CA ASP A 140 -20.80 0.25 2.57
C ASP A 140 -19.88 1.01 1.62
N ARG A 141 -19.58 2.28 1.93
CA ARG A 141 -18.63 3.09 1.16
C ARG A 141 -17.24 2.47 1.14
N LEU A 142 -16.71 2.08 2.31
CA LEU A 142 -15.39 1.42 2.40
C LEU A 142 -15.34 0.10 1.63
N ALA A 143 -16.43 -0.68 1.64
CA ALA A 143 -16.52 -1.91 0.86
C ALA A 143 -16.53 -1.65 -0.65
N ALA A 144 -17.23 -0.60 -1.10
CA ALA A 144 -17.22 -0.19 -2.50
C ALA A 144 -15.83 0.31 -2.94
N GLU A 145 -15.16 1.15 -2.15
CA GLU A 145 -13.81 1.65 -2.41
C GLU A 145 -12.76 0.52 -2.41
N ALA A 146 -12.89 -0.48 -1.53
CA ALA A 146 -12.05 -1.68 -1.62
C ALA A 146 -12.29 -2.43 -2.95
N GLY A 147 -13.55 -2.50 -3.39
CA GLY A 147 -13.93 -3.13 -4.65
C GLY A 147 -13.35 -2.44 -5.89
N THR A 148 -13.22 -1.11 -5.90
CA THR A 148 -12.59 -0.37 -7.01
C THR A 148 -11.10 -0.71 -7.16
N GLU A 149 -10.45 -1.13 -6.07
CA GLU A 149 -9.06 -1.58 -6.04
C GLU A 149 -8.92 -3.11 -6.12
N GLY A 150 -9.99 -3.83 -6.47
CA GLY A 150 -9.99 -5.30 -6.64
C GLY A 150 -9.93 -6.09 -5.32
N ALA A 151 -10.13 -5.43 -4.18
CA ALA A 151 -10.18 -6.06 -2.86
C ALA A 151 -11.62 -6.29 -2.39
N ARG A 152 -11.79 -7.14 -1.37
CA ARG A 152 -13.07 -7.30 -0.67
C ARG A 152 -12.89 -6.96 0.80
N LEU A 153 -13.73 -6.07 1.30
CA LEU A 153 -13.88 -5.81 2.73
C LEU A 153 -14.91 -6.78 3.29
N VAL A 154 -14.53 -7.53 4.33
CA VAL A 154 -15.40 -8.48 5.02
C VAL A 154 -15.50 -8.08 6.48
N GLU A 155 -16.71 -7.78 6.94
CA GLU A 155 -16.96 -7.49 8.34
C GLU A 155 -16.92 -8.78 9.17
N ILE A 156 -16.21 -8.72 10.30
CA ILE A 156 -16.23 -9.81 11.27
C ILE A 156 -17.42 -9.59 12.21
N PRO A 157 -18.39 -10.52 12.28
CA PRO A 157 -19.54 -10.37 13.16
C PRO A 157 -19.12 -10.25 14.62
N ALA A 158 -19.86 -9.48 15.41
CA ALA A 158 -19.53 -9.25 16.82
C ALA A 158 -19.34 -10.55 17.63
N GLY A 159 -20.15 -11.59 17.36
CA GLY A 159 -20.04 -12.90 17.99
C GLY A 159 -18.83 -13.74 17.56
N ALA A 160 -18.13 -13.38 16.48
CA ALA A 160 -16.95 -14.08 16.00
C ALA A 160 -15.63 -13.47 16.49
N ARG A 161 -15.68 -12.30 17.15
CA ARG A 161 -14.48 -11.57 17.58
C ARG A 161 -13.56 -12.41 18.45
N ASP A 162 -14.10 -13.11 19.44
CA ASP A 162 -13.30 -13.93 20.35
C ASP A 162 -12.68 -15.14 19.64
N ALA A 163 -13.35 -15.69 18.63
CA ALA A 163 -12.80 -16.78 17.83
C ALA A 163 -11.59 -16.31 17.02
N VAL A 164 -11.69 -15.13 16.40
CA VAL A 164 -10.57 -14.51 15.68
C VAL A 164 -9.42 -14.17 16.63
N ALA A 165 -9.71 -13.61 17.80
CA ALA A 165 -8.69 -13.32 18.82
C ALA A 165 -7.93 -14.58 19.25
N ARG A 166 -8.62 -15.71 19.41
CA ARG A 166 -7.99 -17.01 19.71
C ARG A 166 -7.10 -17.50 18.57
N LEU A 167 -7.51 -17.34 17.31
CA LEU A 167 -6.69 -17.71 16.15
C LEU A 167 -5.39 -16.89 16.10
N VAL A 168 -5.49 -15.57 16.32
CA VAL A 168 -4.31 -14.69 16.37
C VAL A 168 -3.39 -15.09 17.53
N ALA A 169 -3.92 -15.26 18.74
CA ALA A 169 -3.13 -15.66 19.90
C ALA A 169 -2.47 -17.05 19.73
N GLY A 170 -3.16 -17.97 19.06
CA GLY A 170 -2.61 -19.28 18.70
C GLY A 170 -1.43 -19.15 17.74
N ALA A 171 -1.58 -18.37 16.67
CA ALA A 171 -0.51 -18.11 15.71
C ALA A 171 0.70 -17.41 16.37
N ASP A 172 0.47 -16.43 17.25
CA ASP A 172 1.53 -15.75 17.99
C ASP A 172 2.27 -16.71 18.94
N THR A 173 1.54 -17.65 19.56
CA THR A 173 2.14 -18.68 20.41
C THR A 173 3.04 -19.60 19.59
N GLU A 174 2.57 -20.10 18.46
CA GLU A 174 3.35 -20.96 17.56
C GLU A 174 4.60 -20.24 17.03
N ARG A 175 4.47 -18.99 16.59
CA ARG A 175 5.58 -18.15 16.15
C ARG A 175 6.57 -17.88 17.29
N GLY A 176 6.07 -17.61 18.49
CA GLY A 176 6.88 -17.40 19.69
C GLY A 176 7.69 -18.62 20.12
N LEU A 177 7.35 -19.83 19.66
CA LEU A 177 8.16 -21.03 19.89
C LEU A 177 9.38 -21.09 18.94
N ASP A 178 9.34 -20.43 17.77
CA ASP A 178 10.50 -20.32 16.88
C ASP A 178 11.55 -19.38 17.49
N GLY A 179 12.78 -19.89 17.67
CA GLY A 179 13.90 -19.09 18.16
C GLY A 179 14.26 -17.94 17.23
N ARG A 180 14.02 -18.09 15.92
CA ARG A 180 14.29 -17.07 14.88
C ARG A 180 13.30 -15.92 14.92
N TRP A 181 12.10 -16.13 15.45
CA TRP A 181 11.09 -15.09 15.63
C TRP A 181 11.40 -14.19 16.84
N ARG A 182 12.14 -14.72 17.81
CA ARG A 182 12.50 -14.03 19.07
C ARG A 182 13.85 -13.31 19.04
N ALA A 183 14.73 -13.69 18.11
CA ALA A 183 16.08 -13.16 17.95
C ALA A 183 16.08 -11.85 17.15
#